data_AF-A0A3C0JPU8-F1
#
_entry.id   AF-A0A3C0JPU8-F1
#
_cell.length_a   1.000
_cell.length_b   1.000
_cell.length_c   1.000
_cell.angle_alpha   90.00
_cell.angle_beta   90.00
_cell.angle_gamma   90.00
#
_symmetry.space_group_name_H-M   'P 1'
#
loop_
_entity.id
_entity.type
_entity.pdbx_description
1 polymer ?
#
loop_
_entity_poly.entity_id
_entity_poly.type
_entity_poly.pdbx_seq_one_letter_code
_entity_poly.pdbx_strand_id
1 'polypeptide(L)'
;FRVYRGVIKSNSEVWNSGRETAERIGQLYLPRGKSQENVTEVSAGDIGAIGKLSDTLTGDTLCLREQPVSFEAIDFPVGFYRVAVSPATKADLDKMSTSLARIVEEDPTL
;
A
#
# COMPACT_ATOMS: atom_id res chain seq x y z
N PHE A 1 -1.52 4.64 -5.44
CA PHE A 1 -1.39 3.64 -6.52
C PHE A 1 -1.31 4.36 -7.87
N ARG A 2 -0.68 3.74 -8.87
CA ARG A 2 -0.66 4.23 -10.26
C ARG A 2 -1.47 3.30 -11.14
N VAL A 3 -2.35 3.85 -11.98
CA VAL A 3 -3.13 3.04 -12.93
C VAL A 3 -2.34 2.89 -14.21
N TYR A 4 -1.95 1.66 -14.55
CA TYR A 4 -1.23 1.37 -15.80
C TYR A 4 -2.17 1.08 -16.97
N ARG A 5 -3.32 0.44 -16.71
CA ARG A 5 -4.31 0.08 -17.72
C ARG A 5 -5.71 0.09 -17.10
N GLY A 6 -6.69 0.53 -17.88
CA GLY A 6 -8.09 0.57 -17.45
C GLY A 6 -8.39 1.75 -16.52
N VAL A 7 -9.39 1.57 -15.67
CA VAL A 7 -9.92 2.59 -14.75
C VAL A 7 -10.28 1.91 -13.43
N ILE A 8 -9.91 2.53 -12.31
CA ILE A 8 -10.37 2.15 -10.97
C ILE A 8 -11.50 3.08 -10.56
N LYS A 9 -12.61 2.53 -10.08
CA LYS A 9 -13.80 3.30 -9.66
C LYS A 9 -13.97 3.27 -8.15
N SER A 10 -14.49 4.36 -7.59
CA SER A 10 -14.86 4.41 -6.18
C SER A 10 -15.96 3.40 -5.89
N ASN A 11 -15.91 2.76 -4.71
CA ASN A 11 -16.87 1.74 -4.28
C ASN A 11 -16.91 0.47 -5.15
N SER A 12 -15.84 0.17 -5.90
CA SER A 12 -15.71 -1.06 -6.68
C SER A 12 -14.96 -2.15 -5.92
N GLU A 13 -14.81 -3.32 -6.55
CA GLU A 13 -13.95 -4.40 -6.09
C GLU A 13 -12.84 -4.63 -7.12
N VAL A 14 -11.64 -4.96 -6.65
CA VAL A 14 -10.49 -5.33 -7.48
C VAL A 14 -9.84 -6.58 -6.91
N TRP A 15 -8.96 -7.21 -7.67
CA TRP A 15 -8.19 -8.36 -7.25
C TRP A 15 -6.75 -7.96 -6.97
N ASN A 16 -6.23 -8.26 -5.78
CA ASN A 16 -4.82 -8.19 -5.49
C ASN A 16 -4.15 -9.49 -5.96
N SER A 17 -3.42 -9.42 -7.07
CA SER A 17 -2.72 -10.57 -7.65
C SER A 17 -1.51 -11.03 -6.83
N GLY A 18 -0.87 -10.14 -6.07
CA GLY A 18 0.27 -10.48 -5.22
C GLY A 18 -0.12 -11.32 -4.00
N ARG A 19 -1.37 -11.16 -3.54
CA ARG A 19 -1.89 -11.85 -2.35
C ARG A 19 -3.01 -12.85 -2.64
N GLU A 20 -3.47 -12.90 -3.88
CA GLU A 20 -4.60 -13.73 -4.30
C GLU A 20 -5.87 -13.46 -3.48
N THR A 21 -6.15 -12.19 -3.20
CA THR A 21 -7.32 -11.75 -2.44
C THR A 21 -8.13 -10.68 -3.17
N ALA A 22 -9.43 -10.61 -2.87
CA ALA A 22 -10.29 -9.53 -3.34
C ALA A 22 -10.18 -8.32 -2.41
N GLU A 23 -10.12 -7.12 -2.99
CA GLU A 23 -9.96 -5.86 -2.29
C GLU A 23 -11.11 -4.92 -2.61
N ARG A 24 -11.75 -4.39 -1.56
CA ARG A 24 -12.84 -3.43 -1.69
C ARG A 24 -12.27 -2.02 -1.79
N ILE A 25 -12.51 -1.36 -2.92
CA ILE A 25 -12.12 0.03 -3.13
C ILE A 25 -13.13 0.95 -2.46
N GLY A 26 -12.66 1.76 -1.51
CA GLY A 26 -13.46 2.80 -0.86
C GLY A 26 -13.58 4.08 -1.71
N GLN A 27 -13.64 5.22 -1.02
CA GLN A 27 -13.60 6.54 -1.67
C GLN A 27 -12.20 6.80 -2.24
N LEU A 28 -12.14 7.09 -3.54
CA LEU A 28 -10.91 7.53 -4.20
C LEU A 28 -10.71 9.04 -4.01
N TYR A 29 -9.43 9.43 -3.92
CA TYR A 29 -9.06 10.83 -3.95
C TYR A 29 -7.73 11.05 -4.67
N LEU A 30 -7.58 12.24 -5.24
CA LEU A 30 -6.35 12.74 -5.81
C LEU A 30 -5.67 13.67 -4.79
N PRO A 31 -4.43 13.37 -4.36
CA PRO A 31 -3.67 14.30 -3.54
C PRO A 31 -3.33 15.57 -4.33
N ARG A 32 -3.70 16.74 -3.80
CA ARG A 32 -3.47 18.06 -4.40
C ARG A 32 -2.72 18.96 -3.43
N GLY A 33 -1.42 18.71 -3.27
CA GLY A 33 -0.59 19.45 -2.31
C GLY A 33 -1.12 19.30 -0.88
N LYS A 34 -1.76 20.33 -0.34
CA LYS A 34 -2.39 20.31 1.00
C LYS A 34 -3.83 19.80 0.99
N SER A 35 -4.53 19.87 -0.14
CA SER A 35 -5.92 19.41 -0.25
C SER A 35 -6.00 18.01 -0.83
N GLN A 36 -7.15 17.37 -0.62
CA GLN A 36 -7.50 16.09 -1.19
C GLN A 36 -8.77 16.31 -1.99
N GLU A 37 -8.78 15.88 -3.24
CA GLU A 37 -9.93 16.01 -4.14
C GLU A 37 -10.58 14.64 -4.30
N ASN A 38 -11.82 14.49 -3.83
CA ASN A 38 -12.56 13.24 -3.98
C ASN A 38 -12.94 13.05 -5.46
N VAL A 39 -12.67 11.86 -5.99
CA VAL A 39 -12.99 11.50 -7.37
C VAL A 39 -13.83 10.22 -7.43
N THR A 40 -14.61 10.09 -8.50
CA THR A 40 -15.40 8.88 -8.74
C THR A 40 -14.59 7.78 -9.41
N GLU A 41 -13.53 8.14 -10.13
CA GLU A 41 -12.66 7.21 -10.84
C GLU A 41 -11.24 7.77 -11.07
N VAL A 42 -10.28 6.88 -11.29
CA VAL A 42 -8.88 7.18 -11.64
C VAL A 42 -8.52 6.36 -12.87
N SER A 43 -8.05 7.03 -13.93
CA SER A 43 -7.80 6.43 -15.24
C SER A 43 -6.33 6.10 -15.47
N ALA A 44 -6.06 5.26 -16.48
CA ALA A 44 -4.69 4.91 -16.88
C ALA A 44 -3.81 6.15 -17.12
N GLY A 45 -2.62 6.13 -16.52
CA GLY A 45 -1.69 7.25 -16.49
C GLY A 45 -1.70 8.02 -15.18
N ASP A 46 -2.83 8.05 -14.48
CA ASP A 46 -2.99 8.84 -13.25
C ASP A 46 -2.51 8.09 -12.00
N ILE A 47 -2.24 8.89 -10.97
CA ILE A 47 -1.90 8.44 -9.62
C ILE A 47 -3.02 8.86 -8.68
N GLY A 48 -3.63 7.89 -8.02
CA GLY A 48 -4.67 8.09 -7.03
C GLY A 48 -4.30 7.51 -5.68
N ALA A 49 -5.10 7.84 -4.68
CA ALA A 49 -4.98 7.30 -3.33
C ALA A 49 -6.31 6.73 -2.85
N ILE A 50 -6.21 5.70 -2.01
CA ILE A 50 -7.30 5.03 -1.29
C ILE A 50 -6.92 5.09 0.19
N GLY A 51 -7.89 5.43 1.04
CA GLY A 51 -7.59 5.65 2.46
C GLY A 51 -7.28 4.37 3.24
N LYS A 52 -7.85 3.23 2.84
CA LYS A 52 -7.62 1.94 3.48
C LYS A 52 -7.87 0.80 2.50
N LEU A 53 -6.97 -0.18 2.49
CA LEU A 53 -7.14 -1.49 1.88
C LEU A 53 -7.00 -2.57 2.97
N SER A 54 -7.49 -3.77 2.72
CA SER A 54 -7.53 -4.82 3.75
C SER A 54 -6.17 -5.49 3.91
N ASP A 55 -5.59 -5.95 2.81
CA ASP A 55 -4.39 -6.79 2.81
C ASP A 55 -3.27 -6.23 1.91
N THR A 56 -3.56 -5.24 1.07
CA THR A 56 -2.63 -4.71 0.07
C THR A 56 -1.48 -3.92 0.69
N LEU A 57 -0.23 -4.25 0.30
CA LEU A 57 0.98 -3.55 0.71
C LEU A 57 1.69 -2.84 -0.45
N THR A 58 2.77 -2.14 -0.12
CA THR A 58 3.68 -1.51 -1.09
C THR A 58 4.23 -2.54 -2.08
N GLY A 59 4.04 -2.27 -3.38
CA GLY A 59 4.51 -3.15 -4.46
C GLY A 59 3.46 -4.14 -4.97
N ASP A 60 2.33 -4.32 -4.26
CA ASP A 60 1.27 -5.19 -4.72
C ASP A 60 0.57 -4.67 -5.99
N THR A 61 0.03 -5.60 -6.78
CA THR A 61 -0.63 -5.30 -8.05
C THR A 61 -2.13 -5.55 -7.98
N LEU A 62 -2.91 -4.49 -8.20
CA LEU A 62 -4.37 -4.54 -8.27
C LEU A 62 -4.84 -4.66 -9.73
N CYS A 63 -5.64 -5.69 -10.03
CA CYS A 63 -6.12 -6.00 -11.37
C CYS A 63 -7.56 -6.55 -11.36
N LEU A 64 -8.05 -6.94 -12.54
CA LEU A 64 -9.28 -7.73 -12.65
C LEU A 64 -8.96 -9.20 -12.37
N ARG A 65 -9.88 -9.93 -11.76
CA ARG A 65 -9.68 -11.34 -11.41
C ARG A 65 -9.54 -12.24 -12.65
N GLU A 66 -10.25 -11.88 -13.71
CA GLU A 66 -10.29 -12.61 -14.99
C GLU A 66 -9.04 -12.32 -15.85
N GLN A 67 -8.30 -11.25 -15.54
CA GLN A 67 -7.08 -10.86 -16.22
C GLN A 67 -6.01 -10.54 -15.18
N PRO A 68 -5.48 -11.56 -14.47
CA PRO A 68 -4.43 -11.35 -13.49
C PRO A 68 -3.18 -10.82 -14.17
N VAL A 69 -2.60 -9.79 -13.58
CA VAL A 69 -1.33 -9.19 -14.03
C VAL A 69 -0.48 -9.01 -12.79
N SER A 70 0.78 -9.41 -12.85
CA SER A 70 1.78 -9.11 -11.85
C SER A 70 2.87 -8.22 -12.46
N PHE A 71 3.31 -7.22 -11.69
CA PHE A 71 4.51 -6.45 -12.02
C PHE A 71 5.73 -7.08 -11.35
N GLU A 72 6.90 -6.82 -11.91
CA GLU A 72 8.16 -7.15 -11.26
C GLU A 72 8.29 -6.40 -9.93
N ALA A 73 8.78 -7.09 -8.90
CA ALA A 73 8.97 -6.49 -7.59
C ALA A 73 10.02 -5.37 -7.67
N ILE A 74 9.85 -4.34 -6.84
CA ILE A 74 10.83 -3.28 -6.69
C ILE A 74 12.04 -3.86 -5.95
N ASP A 75 13.22 -3.80 -6.57
CA ASP A 75 14.47 -4.14 -5.89
C ASP A 75 14.87 -3.00 -4.95
N PHE A 76 14.75 -3.24 -3.65
CA PHE A 76 15.04 -2.26 -2.62
C PHE A 76 16.53 -2.30 -2.25
N PRO A 77 17.18 -1.13 -2.08
CA PRO A 77 18.57 -1.09 -1.65
C PRO A 77 18.72 -1.63 -0.22
N VAL A 78 19.87 -2.22 0.08
CA VAL A 78 20.21 -2.66 1.44
C VAL A 78 20.53 -1.47 2.35
N GLY A 79 20.01 -1.50 3.58
CA GLY A 79 20.29 -0.47 4.59
C GLY A 79 21.76 -0.46 5.02
N PHE A 80 22.42 0.69 4.88
CA PHE A 80 23.83 0.88 5.28
C PHE A 80 24.00 1.41 6.71
N TYR A 81 22.97 2.02 7.28
CA TYR A 81 23.00 2.59 8.63
C TYR A 81 22.14 1.74 9.57
N ARG A 82 22.66 1.47 10.76
CA ARG A 82 21.95 0.72 11.81
C ARG A 82 22.04 1.47 13.13
N VAL A 83 20.95 1.46 13.88
CA VAL A 83 20.85 2.07 15.21
C VAL A 83 20.28 1.03 16.16
N ALA A 84 20.86 0.92 17.36
CA ALA A 84 20.31 0.10 18.42
C ALA A 84 19.25 0.90 19.20
N VAL A 85 18.08 0.29 19.39
CA VAL A 85 16.98 0.86 20.19
C VAL A 85 16.74 -0.07 21.38
N SER A 86 16.53 0.48 22.57
CA SER A 86 16.28 -0.29 23.78
C SER A 86 15.07 0.29 24.52
N PRO A 87 14.15 -0.57 25.02
CA PRO A 87 12.98 -0.12 25.74
C PRO A 87 13.37 0.36 27.14
N ALA A 88 12.76 1.45 27.60
CA ALA A 88 13.00 1.98 28.95
C ALA A 88 12.33 1.11 30.02
N THR A 89 11.19 0.50 29.70
CA THR A 89 10.41 -0.35 30.61
C THR A 89 10.02 -1.67 29.97
N LYS A 90 9.61 -2.65 30.79
CA LYS A 90 9.05 -3.91 30.28
C LYS A 90 7.77 -3.71 29.46
N ALA A 91 6.94 -2.73 29.82
CA ALA A 91 5.74 -2.41 29.04
C ALA A 91 6.08 -1.80 27.68
N ASP A 92 7.22 -1.10 27.56
CA ASP A 92 7.69 -0.55 26.29
C ASP A 92 8.27 -1.64 25.38
N LEU A 93 8.79 -2.75 25.94
CA LEU A 93 9.26 -3.89 25.14
C LEU A 93 8.12 -4.48 24.30
N ASP A 94 6.95 -4.70 24.91
CA ASP A 94 5.79 -5.27 24.21
C ASP A 94 5.27 -4.33 23.11
N LYS A 95 5.25 -3.02 23.39
CA LYS A 95 4.87 -1.98 22.41
C LYS A 95 5.88 -1.88 21.27
N MET A 96 7.17 -1.89 21.58
CA MET A 96 8.25 -1.78 20.62
C MET A 96 8.20 -2.92 19.60
N SER A 97 7.99 -4.17 20.06
CA SER A 97 7.85 -5.33 19.18
C SER A 97 6.73 -5.14 18.15
N THR A 98 5.55 -4.72 18.61
CA THR A 98 4.37 -4.48 17.75
C THR A 98 4.60 -3.32 16.78
N SER A 99 5.20 -2.22 17.24
CA SER A 99 5.46 -1.05 16.41
C SER A 99 6.50 -1.32 15.33
N LEU A 100 7.59 -2.03 15.66
CA LEU A 100 8.63 -2.37 14.69
C LEU A 100 8.09 -3.27 13.58
N ALA A 101 7.28 -4.29 13.93
CA ALA A 101 6.65 -5.15 12.94
C ALA A 101 5.82 -4.36 11.92
N ARG A 102 5.03 -3.38 12.40
CA ARG A 102 4.22 -2.50 11.52
C ARG A 102 5.07 -1.58 10.64
N ILE A 103 6.20 -1.11 11.15
CA ILE A 103 7.10 -0.24 10.38
C ILE A 103 7.73 -1.03 9.23
N VAL A 104 8.21 -2.25 9.49
CA VAL A 104 8.81 -3.13 8.47
C VAL A 104 7.79 -3.58 7.42
N GLU A 105 6.53 -3.75 7.82
CA GLU A 105 5.44 -4.09 6.89
C GLU A 105 5.18 -2.97 5.86
N GLU A 106 5.30 -1.71 6.27
CA GLU A 106 5.06 -0.54 5.41
C GLU A 106 6.31 -0.12 4.61
N ASP A 107 7.50 -0.24 5.21
CA ASP A 107 8.78 0.15 4.63
C ASP A 107 9.70 -1.08 4.45
N PRO A 108 9.77 -1.66 3.25
CA PRO A 108 10.59 -2.84 2.96
C PRO A 108 12.10 -2.55 2.93
N THR A 109 12.54 -1.30 3.17
CA THR A 109 13.97 -0.94 3.21
C THR A 109 14.61 -1.04 4.59
N LEU A 110 13.83 -1.37 5.64
CA LEU A 110 14.26 -1.40 7.04
C LEU A 110 14.67 -2.79 7.55
#